data_AF-A0A0A2WK35-F1
#
_entry.id   AF-A0A0A2WK35-F1
#
_cell.length_a   1.000
_cell.length_b   1.000
_cell.length_c   1.000
_cell.angle_alpha   90.00
_cell.angle_beta   90.00
_cell.angle_gamma   90.00
#
_symmetry.space_group_name_H-M   'P 1'
#
loop_
_entity.id
_entity.type
_entity.pdbx_description
1 polymer ?
#
loop_
_entity_poly.entity_id
_entity_poly.type
_entity_poly.pdbx_seq_one_letter_code
_entity_poly.pdbx_strand_id
1 'polypeptide(L)'
;MRSTTLQRILASIFLVLGTWCMLLPRMVEQLTIRPEHQVLTAASSVFIACFGAQAVLCGAVIWFAKFTPKTFLAFGLLGSIPFFAFNVYFYFVQPIFTKWMLLDFAGNVAILVCGLVGYRISHREHPLG
;
A
#
# COMPACT_ATOMS: atom_id res chain seq x y z
N MET A 1 20.79 9.51 -4.98
CA MET A 1 19.62 9.08 -4.18
C MET A 1 20.06 7.89 -3.33
N ARG A 2 19.78 7.89 -2.02
CA ARG A 2 20.16 6.79 -1.10
C ARG A 2 19.02 5.79 -0.94
N SER A 3 19.32 4.54 -0.59
CA SER A 3 18.30 3.53 -0.28
C SER A 3 17.29 4.00 0.79
N THR A 4 17.77 4.71 1.82
CA THR A 4 16.93 5.30 2.88
C THR A 4 15.91 6.31 2.38
N THR A 5 16.19 7.04 1.29
CA THR A 5 15.20 7.93 0.66
C THR A 5 14.04 7.13 0.09
N LEU A 6 14.33 6.03 -0.61
CA LEU A 6 13.29 5.14 -1.16
C LEU A 6 12.50 4.43 -0.06
N GLN A 7 13.16 4.03 1.03
CA GLN A 7 12.48 3.47 2.21
C GLN A 7 11.48 4.46 2.81
N ARG A 8 11.85 5.74 2.94
CA ARG A 8 10.95 6.79 3.45
C ARG A 8 9.79 7.08 2.50
N ILE A 9 10.04 7.07 1.19
CA ILE A 9 8.97 7.21 0.18
C ILE A 9 8.00 6.03 0.31
N LEU A 10 8.53 4.81 0.35
CA LEU A 10 7.74 3.59 0.54
C LEU A 10 6.89 3.68 1.81
N ALA A 11 7.49 4.01 2.95
CA ALA A 11 6.78 4.18 4.22
C ALA A 11 5.69 5.27 4.14
N SER A 12 5.96 6.38 3.44
CA SER A 12 5.00 7.48 3.31
C SER A 12 3.73 7.06 2.59
N ILE A 13 3.81 6.17 1.59
CA ILE A 13 2.64 5.63 0.89
C ILE A 13 1.70 4.94 1.89
N PHE A 14 2.25 4.04 2.70
CA PHE A 14 1.50 3.32 3.73
C PHE A 14 0.96 4.25 4.82
N LEU A 15 1.76 5.20 5.29
CA LEU A 15 1.35 6.13 6.34
C LEU A 15 0.23 7.05 5.88
N VAL A 16 0.33 7.63 4.68
CA VAL A 16 -0.66 8.57 4.17
C VAL A 16 -1.98 7.86 3.83
N LEU A 17 -1.92 6.80 3.01
CA LEU A 17 -3.12 6.08 2.60
C LEU A 17 -3.74 5.30 3.76
N GLY A 18 -2.92 4.71 4.63
CA GLY A 18 -3.38 4.03 5.83
C GLY A 18 -4.08 4.99 6.81
N THR A 19 -3.50 6.16 7.05
CA THR A 19 -4.12 7.18 7.92
C THR A 19 -5.44 7.66 7.33
N TRP A 20 -5.51 7.80 6.00
CA TRP A 20 -6.75 8.17 5.33
C TRP A 20 -7.87 7.14 5.56
N CYS A 21 -7.59 5.85 5.35
CA CYS A 21 -8.51 4.75 5.64
C CYS A 21 -8.89 4.70 7.13
N MET A 22 -7.94 4.96 8.03
CA MET A 22 -8.13 4.89 9.48
C MET A 22 -9.03 6.01 10.00
N LEU A 23 -8.80 7.25 9.56
CA LEU A 23 -9.48 8.43 10.08
C LEU A 23 -10.79 8.74 9.36
N LEU A 24 -10.91 8.39 8.08
CA LEU A 24 -12.08 8.71 7.24
C LEU A 24 -12.67 7.45 6.56
N PRO A 25 -12.95 6.35 7.30
CA PRO A 25 -13.32 5.06 6.71
C PRO A 25 -14.61 5.13 5.88
N ARG A 26 -15.62 5.87 6.35
CA ARG A 26 -16.88 6.04 5.62
C ARG A 26 -16.69 6.75 4.28
N MET A 27 -15.83 7.77 4.26
CA MET A 27 -15.53 8.49 3.02
C MET A 27 -14.77 7.58 2.04
N VAL A 28 -13.83 6.79 2.54
CA VAL A 28 -13.11 5.81 1.73
C VAL A 28 -14.07 4.79 1.13
N GLU A 29 -15.01 4.26 1.90
CA GLU A 29 -16.06 3.35 1.39
C GLU A 29 -16.85 4.01 0.26
N GLN A 30 -17.34 5.23 0.47
CA GLN A 30 -18.16 5.96 -0.51
C GLN A 30 -17.43 6.27 -1.81
N LEU A 31 -16.12 6.55 -1.74
CA LEU A 31 -15.31 6.86 -2.90
C LEU A 31 -14.91 5.59 -3.64
N THR A 32 -14.47 4.56 -2.91
CA THR A 32 -13.83 3.38 -3.51
C THR A 32 -14.82 2.30 -3.90
N ILE A 33 -15.92 2.12 -3.18
CA ILE A 33 -16.92 1.07 -3.44
C ILE A 33 -18.07 1.66 -4.25
N ARG A 34 -18.54 0.93 -5.27
CA ARG A 34 -19.69 1.36 -6.08
C ARG A 34 -20.97 1.44 -5.23
N PRO A 35 -21.89 2.38 -5.50
CA PRO A 35 -23.08 2.60 -4.66
C PRO A 35 -23.89 1.33 -4.36
N GLU A 36 -24.02 0.43 -5.34
CA GLU A 36 -24.73 -0.85 -5.22
C GLU A 36 -24.09 -1.87 -4.26
N HIS A 37 -22.83 -1.67 -3.89
CA HIS A 37 -22.06 -2.55 -3.00
C HIS A 37 -21.66 -1.87 -1.68
N GLN A 38 -22.04 -0.61 -1.48
CA GLN A 38 -21.77 0.12 -0.25
C GLN A 38 -22.63 -0.45 0.90
N VAL A 39 -21.99 -0.66 2.05
CA VAL A 39 -22.61 -1.15 3.29
C VAL A 39 -22.94 0.03 4.21
N LEU A 40 -21.99 0.96 4.40
CA LEU A 40 -22.12 2.20 5.18
C LEU A 40 -22.63 2.02 6.62
N THR A 41 -22.22 0.92 7.26
CA THR A 41 -22.55 0.64 8.66
C THR A 41 -21.40 1.02 9.59
N ALA A 42 -21.66 1.02 10.90
CA ALA A 42 -20.61 1.12 11.90
C ALA A 42 -19.60 -0.04 11.76
N ALA A 43 -20.08 -1.25 11.45
CA ALA A 43 -19.22 -2.41 11.25
C ALA A 43 -18.29 -2.26 10.03
N SER A 44 -18.81 -1.82 8.87
CA SER A 44 -17.96 -1.56 7.69
C SER A 44 -16.91 -0.48 7.97
N SER A 45 -17.29 0.56 8.71
CA SER A 45 -16.37 1.62 9.13
C SER A 45 -15.23 1.08 10.01
N VAL A 46 -15.52 0.17 10.95
CA VAL A 46 -14.49 -0.48 11.78
C VAL A 46 -13.54 -1.32 10.93
N PHE A 47 -14.05 -2.11 9.99
CA PHE A 47 -13.19 -2.95 9.13
C PHE A 47 -12.25 -2.12 8.25
N ILE A 48 -12.75 -1.05 7.64
CA ILE A 48 -11.91 -0.15 6.83
C ILE A 48 -10.90 0.59 7.71
N ALA A 49 -11.30 1.03 8.91
CA ALA A 49 -10.39 1.68 9.83
C ALA A 49 -9.28 0.73 10.32
N CYS A 50 -9.60 -0.54 10.61
CA CYS A 50 -8.64 -1.57 10.96
C CYS A 50 -7.65 -1.86 9.83
N PHE A 51 -8.12 -1.93 8.58
CA PHE A 51 -7.26 -2.04 7.41
C PHE A 51 -6.29 -0.84 7.32
N GLY A 52 -6.80 0.38 7.51
CA GLY A 52 -5.99 1.59 7.57
C GLY A 52 -4.94 1.55 8.69
N ALA A 53 -5.33 1.13 9.90
CA ALA A 53 -4.43 1.01 11.05
C ALA A 53 -3.30 0.01 10.80
N GLN A 54 -3.58 -1.13 10.15
CA GLN A 54 -2.57 -2.11 9.74
C GLN A 54 -1.59 -1.52 8.73
N ALA A 55 -2.08 -0.74 7.76
CA ALA A 55 -1.22 -0.02 6.81
C ALA A 55 -0.34 1.03 7.52
N VAL A 56 -0.89 1.79 8.47
CA VAL A 56 -0.10 2.76 9.28
C VAL A 56 0.99 2.04 10.08
N LEU A 57 0.65 0.93 10.74
CA LEU A 57 1.62 0.12 11.48
C LEU A 57 2.74 -0.38 10.56
N CYS A 58 2.38 -0.91 9.39
CA CYS A 58 3.34 -1.33 8.37
C CYS A 58 4.25 -0.17 7.96
N GLY A 59 3.68 1.00 7.63
CA GLY A 59 4.42 2.20 7.28
C GLY A 59 5.39 2.66 8.39
N ALA A 60 4.98 2.59 9.66
CA ALA A 60 5.84 2.90 10.79
C ALA A 60 7.01 1.91 10.91
N VAL A 61 6.76 0.60 10.75
CA VAL A 61 7.84 -0.40 10.72
C VAL A 61 8.81 -0.11 9.57
N ILE A 62 8.30 0.18 8.36
CA ILE A 62 9.15 0.54 7.22
C ILE A 62 9.96 1.79 7.54
N TRP A 63 9.40 2.79 8.20
CA TRP A 63 10.09 4.05 8.50
C TRP A 63 11.27 3.87 9.47
N PHE A 64 11.08 3.06 10.52
CA PHE A 64 12.06 2.93 11.61
C PHE A 64 12.99 1.71 11.49
N ALA A 65 12.65 0.71 10.69
CA ALA A 65 13.48 -0.47 10.49
C ALA A 65 14.75 -0.18 9.68
N LYS A 66 15.69 -1.14 9.68
CA LYS A 66 16.83 -1.15 8.75
C LYS A 66 16.51 -2.11 7.60
N PHE A 67 16.32 -1.57 6.39
CA PHE A 67 16.07 -2.40 5.22
C PHE A 67 17.38 -2.98 4.67
N THR A 68 17.36 -4.29 4.43
CA THR A 68 18.37 -4.96 3.59
C THR A 68 17.92 -4.93 2.13
N PRO A 69 18.79 -5.27 1.15
CA PRO A 69 18.35 -5.44 -0.24
C PRO A 69 17.16 -6.42 -0.34
N LYS A 70 17.25 -7.57 0.35
CA LYS A 70 16.17 -8.57 0.36
C LYS A 70 14.87 -8.01 0.92
N THR A 71 14.94 -7.16 1.95
CA THR A 71 13.75 -6.49 2.52
C THR A 71 13.07 -5.60 1.48
N PHE A 72 13.84 -4.79 0.72
CA PHE A 72 13.28 -3.99 -0.37
C PHE A 72 12.59 -4.85 -1.43
N LEU A 73 13.24 -5.95 -1.85
CA LEU A 73 12.66 -6.84 -2.85
C LEU A 73 11.39 -7.52 -2.34
N ALA A 74 11.39 -7.99 -1.09
CA ALA A 74 10.23 -8.61 -0.47
C ALA A 74 9.04 -7.64 -0.38
N PHE A 75 9.25 -6.41 0.10
CA PHE A 75 8.20 -5.39 0.13
C PHE A 75 7.72 -5.02 -1.28
N GLY A 76 8.64 -4.91 -2.25
CA GLY A 76 8.29 -4.62 -3.63
C GLY A 76 7.40 -5.70 -4.24
N LEU A 77 7.78 -6.97 -4.11
CA LEU A 77 7.05 -8.08 -4.75
C LEU A 77 5.81 -8.49 -3.95
N LEU A 78 5.98 -8.81 -2.66
CA LEU A 78 4.89 -9.30 -1.81
C LEU A 78 3.92 -8.19 -1.45
N GLY A 79 4.39 -6.94 -1.36
CA GLY A 79 3.56 -5.78 -1.07
C GLY A 79 2.83 -5.21 -2.28
N SER A 80 3.14 -5.63 -3.52
CA SER A 80 2.45 -5.11 -4.72
C SER A 80 1.74 -6.19 -5.54
N ILE A 81 2.32 -7.37 -5.74
CA ILE A 81 1.79 -8.39 -6.68
C ILE A 81 0.40 -8.88 -6.25
N PRO A 82 0.17 -9.27 -4.99
CA PRO A 82 -1.18 -9.66 -4.55
C PRO A 82 -2.20 -8.54 -4.75
N PHE A 83 -1.80 -7.28 -4.54
CA PHE A 83 -2.68 -6.13 -4.71
C PHE A 83 -2.97 -5.80 -6.18
N PHE A 84 -2.03 -6.04 -7.11
CA PHE A 84 -2.35 -5.97 -8.54
C PHE A 84 -3.41 -6.99 -8.94
N ALA A 85 -3.30 -8.23 -8.45
CA ALA A 85 -4.31 -9.26 -8.69
C ALA A 85 -5.66 -8.87 -8.06
N PHE A 86 -5.64 -8.34 -6.83
CA PHE A 86 -6.81 -7.81 -6.14
C PHE A 86 -7.52 -6.71 -6.94
N ASN A 87 -6.76 -5.73 -7.44
CA ASN A 87 -7.29 -4.59 -8.20
C ASN A 87 -7.91 -5.05 -9.52
N VAL A 88 -7.24 -5.96 -10.24
CA VAL A 88 -7.77 -6.50 -11.50
C VAL A 88 -9.06 -7.27 -11.23
N TYR A 89 -9.07 -8.14 -10.22
CA TYR A 89 -10.23 -8.97 -9.92
C TYR A 89 -11.44 -8.11 -9.50
N PHE A 90 -11.29 -7.20 -8.54
CA PHE A 90 -12.41 -6.43 -8.01
C PHE A 90 -12.77 -5.17 -8.83
N TYR A 91 -12.05 -4.91 -9.91
CA TYR A 91 -12.42 -3.88 -10.88
C TYR A 91 -13.04 -4.49 -12.16
N PHE A 92 -12.45 -5.55 -12.71
CA PHE A 92 -12.89 -6.14 -13.99
C PHE A 92 -13.77 -7.39 -13.85
N VAL A 93 -13.53 -8.25 -12.86
CA VAL A 93 -14.23 -9.54 -12.72
C VAL A 93 -15.44 -9.42 -11.80
N GLN A 94 -15.23 -8.87 -10.60
CA GLN A 94 -16.25 -8.59 -9.59
C GLN A 94 -16.27 -7.08 -9.38
N PRO A 95 -17.08 -6.32 -10.13
CA PRO A 95 -16.93 -4.88 -10.27
C PRO A 95 -17.40 -4.10 -9.04
N ILE A 96 -16.74 -4.32 -7.89
CA ILE A 96 -17.05 -3.73 -6.58
C ILE A 96 -16.47 -2.32 -6.50
N PHE A 97 -15.29 -2.10 -7.07
CA PHE A 97 -14.62 -0.81 -6.96
C PHE A 97 -15.02 0.18 -8.06
N THR A 98 -14.97 1.46 -7.69
CA THR A 98 -15.05 2.59 -8.61
C THR A 98 -13.69 2.85 -9.27
N LYS A 99 -13.62 3.91 -10.10
CA LYS A 99 -12.37 4.39 -10.69
C LYS A 99 -11.33 4.86 -9.66
N TRP A 100 -11.74 5.12 -8.41
CA TRP A 100 -10.80 5.43 -7.32
C TRP A 100 -9.80 4.31 -7.03
N MET A 101 -10.07 3.09 -7.51
CA MET A 101 -9.10 2.00 -7.54
C MET A 101 -7.78 2.36 -8.25
N LEU A 102 -7.79 3.34 -9.17
CA LEU A 102 -6.57 3.84 -9.80
C LEU A 102 -5.57 4.40 -8.79
N LEU A 103 -6.03 4.94 -7.66
CA LEU A 103 -5.14 5.42 -6.60
C LEU A 103 -4.39 4.26 -5.95
N ASP A 104 -5.08 3.17 -5.62
CA ASP A 104 -4.45 1.96 -5.08
C ASP A 104 -3.50 1.33 -6.11
N PHE A 105 -3.92 1.23 -7.37
CA PHE A 105 -3.06 0.77 -8.45
C PHE A 105 -1.77 1.60 -8.58
N ALA A 106 -1.88 2.93 -8.55
CA ALA A 106 -0.73 3.82 -8.57
C ALA A 106 0.17 3.64 -7.33
N GLY A 107 -0.43 3.44 -6.15
CA GLY A 107 0.26 3.09 -4.92
C GLY A 107 1.08 1.81 -5.06
N ASN A 108 0.49 0.74 -5.60
CA ASN A 108 1.16 -0.54 -5.84
C ASN A 108 2.30 -0.44 -6.86
N VAL A 109 2.13 0.36 -7.92
CA VAL A 109 3.23 0.66 -8.86
C VAL A 109 4.37 1.38 -8.14
N ALA A 110 4.05 2.39 -7.32
CA ALA A 110 5.06 3.11 -6.56
C ALA A 110 5.79 2.21 -5.54
N ILE A 111 5.07 1.32 -4.85
CA ILE A 111 5.63 0.31 -3.95
C ILE A 111 6.58 -0.62 -4.71
N LEU A 112 6.15 -1.16 -5.85
CA LEU A 112 6.97 -2.04 -6.68
C LEU A 112 8.25 -1.34 -7.16
N VAL A 113 8.12 -0.11 -7.68
CA VAL A 113 9.26 0.68 -8.14
C VAL A 113 10.22 0.98 -6.99
N CYS A 114 9.72 1.40 -5.84
CA CYS A 114 10.56 1.64 -4.65
C CYS A 114 11.27 0.37 -4.20
N GLY A 115 10.60 -0.79 -4.24
CA GLY A 115 11.19 -2.08 -3.91
C GLY A 115 12.29 -2.51 -4.89
N LEU A 116 12.03 -2.44 -6.20
CA LEU A 116 13.00 -2.85 -7.23
C LEU A 116 14.21 -1.91 -7.31
N VAL A 117 13.98 -0.60 -7.28
CA VAL A 117 15.06 0.40 -7.30
C VAL A 117 15.80 0.40 -5.96
N GLY A 118 15.09 0.26 -4.85
CA GLY A 118 15.65 0.17 -3.50
C GLY A 118 16.55 -1.05 -3.36
N TYR A 119 16.13 -2.21 -3.88
CA TYR A 119 16.96 -3.42 -3.97
C TYR A 119 18.27 -3.13 -4.70
N ARG A 120 18.21 -2.57 -5.92
CA ARG A 120 19.40 -2.29 -6.74
C ARG A 120 20.36 -1.31 -6.08
N ILE A 121 19.85 -0.24 -5.47
CA ILE A 121 20.68 0.77 -4.81
C ILE A 121 21.27 0.20 -3.51
N SER A 122 20.44 -0.43 -2.67
CA SER A 122 20.87 -1.02 -1.40
C SER A 122 21.92 -2.10 -1.61
N HIS A 123 21.83 -2.90 -2.68
CA HIS A 123 22.82 -3.93 -2.99
C HIS A 123 24.17 -3.35 -3.41
N ARG A 124 24.20 -2.14 -3.99
CA ARG A 124 25.44 -1.41 -4.30
C ARG A 124 26.05 -0.77 -3.05
N GLU A 125 25.20 -0.29 -2.15
CA GLU A 125 25.62 0.29 -0.86
C GLU A 125 26.12 -0.78 0.12
N HIS A 126 25.57 -2.00 0.05
CA HIS A 126 25.88 -3.13 0.94
C HIS A 126 26.07 -4.45 0.16
N PRO A 127 27.20 -4.63 -0.56
CA PRO A 127 27.40 -5.78 -1.45
C PRO A 127 27.58 -7.14 -0.75
N LEU A 128 27.73 -7.16 0.59
CA LEU A 128 27.91 -8.38 1.40
C LEU A 128 26.67 -8.76 2.23
N GLY A 129 25.54 -8.06 2.05
CA GLY A 129 24.28 -8.26 2.81
C GLY A 129 23.17 -8.93 2.02
#